data_AF-A0AAW6TZ98-F1
#
_entry.id   AF-A0AAW6TZ98-F1
#
_cell.length_a   1.000
_cell.length_b   1.000
_cell.length_c   1.000
_cell.angle_alpha   90.00
_cell.angle_beta   90.00
_cell.angle_gamma   90.00
#
_symmetry.space_group_name_H-M   'P 1'
#
loop_
_entity.id
_entity.type
_entity.pdbx_description
1 polymer ?
#
loop_
_entity_poly.entity_id
_entity_poly.type
_entity_poly.pdbx_seq_one_letter_code
_entity_poly.pdbx_strand_id
1 'polypeptide(L)'
;MTWIVRENAISARESLSGGNAMRCGGFDKRLAIVACAGILAGGLLTRAHGFAGGTGEPNDPYQIATAEHLLSIGSNRALLDKRFVLLNDIDFDPNLPGGQVFQDALIARDREGNVSAHSGDPFSGVLDGRGHTIWNLSISGADGHNAALFGMFSGLVQDLHFRNVRITGSPCGAIAGLSQGGMILRCSVTGEISGSKYVGGTVGTLWAATLIDCQVDVRVTGIECVGGMIGNGPGGMLIRCESRVDIVGDKSVGGLVGELREAQIVDCRAEGTVVGRDAVGGLVGTMPMAVSIIRSAANCEVVADYAAGGLAGEALFFGAHSQRIIDSYARGSVAGSVTGGLIGVASALRVANSYVACTMIPMASETETITPVVGGLFGEADTSRPPLVIASFWDAEISGIAVSSGAGTQYLGAGLDTEHMQQQPAFEQVGWDFDATWAVLEGSHPVLQWELARDHP
;
A
#
# COMPACT_ATOMS: atom_id res chain seq x y z
N MET A 1 62.59 -14.99 8.45
CA MET A 1 62.53 -14.51 7.05
C MET A 1 61.79 -13.18 7.09
N THR A 2 62.39 -12.07 7.53
CA THR A 2 63.35 -11.20 6.79
C THR A 2 62.80 -10.93 5.37
N TRP A 3 62.34 -9.73 5.00
CA TRP A 3 63.09 -8.47 5.00
C TRP A 3 62.25 -7.19 5.18
N ILE A 4 62.88 -6.25 5.89
CA ILE A 4 62.63 -4.81 6.03
C ILE A 4 63.41 -4.08 4.94
N VAL A 5 62.89 -2.99 4.34
CA VAL A 5 63.69 -1.78 4.05
C VAL A 5 62.82 -0.52 4.22
N ARG A 6 63.35 0.40 5.02
CA ARG A 6 62.88 1.76 5.35
C ARG A 6 63.62 2.82 4.51
N GLU A 7 62.98 3.99 4.42
CA GLU A 7 63.54 5.36 4.46
C GLU A 7 64.46 5.87 3.32
N ASN A 8 64.11 7.02 2.73
CA ASN A 8 64.64 8.31 3.21
C ASN A 8 64.08 9.52 2.45
N ALA A 9 63.81 10.58 3.21
CA ALA A 9 63.56 11.94 2.74
C ALA A 9 64.86 12.75 2.84
N ILE A 10 65.14 13.62 1.86
CA ILE A 10 66.13 14.71 2.00
C ILE A 10 65.59 15.96 1.29
N SER A 11 65.57 17.06 2.06
CA SER A 11 65.30 18.44 1.66
C SER A 11 66.52 19.10 0.99
N ALA A 12 66.30 20.07 0.09
CA ALA A 12 67.20 21.21 -0.05
C ALA A 12 66.45 22.44 -0.59
N ARG A 13 66.72 23.57 0.05
CA ARG A 13 66.26 24.95 -0.23
C ARG A 13 67.45 25.76 -0.75
N GLU A 14 67.16 26.98 -1.21
CA GLU A 14 68.06 28.09 -1.60
C GLU A 14 68.48 28.16 -3.09
N SER A 15 68.69 29.32 -3.71
CA SER A 15 68.19 30.70 -3.57
C SER A 15 68.68 31.51 -4.80
N LEU A 16 67.89 32.53 -5.19
CA LEU A 16 68.25 33.85 -5.75
C LEU A 16 69.34 33.99 -6.84
N SER A 17 68.99 34.64 -7.95
CA SER A 17 69.39 36.06 -8.22
C SER A 17 69.10 36.47 -9.67
N GLY A 18 68.74 37.74 -9.86
CA GLY A 18 68.72 38.36 -11.19
C GLY A 18 67.54 39.31 -11.43
N GLY A 19 67.51 40.44 -10.72
CA GLY A 19 66.60 41.54 -11.04
C GLY A 19 67.03 42.30 -12.29
N ASN A 20 66.05 42.93 -12.96
CA ASN A 20 66.23 44.29 -13.45
C ASN A 20 64.89 45.01 -13.62
N ALA A 21 64.95 46.31 -13.33
CA ALA A 21 63.83 47.18 -12.98
C ALA A 21 63.17 47.89 -14.17
N MET A 22 61.88 48.21 -13.95
CA MET A 22 61.12 49.40 -14.34
C MET A 22 61.46 50.18 -15.62
N ARG A 23 60.41 50.43 -16.42
CA ARG A 23 60.01 51.81 -16.81
C ARG A 23 58.53 51.90 -17.20
N CYS A 24 57.84 52.86 -16.60
CA CYS A 24 56.49 53.32 -16.92
C CYS A 24 56.44 54.10 -18.24
N GLY A 25 55.25 54.13 -18.87
CA GLY A 25 54.81 55.27 -19.68
C GLY A 25 53.89 54.91 -20.85
N GLY A 26 52.71 55.52 -20.89
CA GLY A 26 51.94 55.68 -22.14
C GLY A 26 50.52 55.12 -22.12
N PHE A 27 49.58 55.90 -21.58
CA PHE A 27 48.18 55.82 -21.97
C PHE A 27 48.05 56.45 -23.35
N ASP A 28 47.48 55.73 -24.32
CA ASP A 28 46.92 56.37 -25.52
C ASP A 28 45.58 55.73 -25.89
N LYS A 29 44.58 56.59 -26.08
CA LYS A 29 43.20 56.23 -26.38
C LYS A 29 43.00 56.26 -27.91
N ARG A 30 42.19 55.31 -28.39
CA ARG A 30 41.50 55.23 -29.70
C ARG A 30 42.18 54.37 -30.77
N LEU A 31 41.68 53.13 -30.92
CA LEU A 31 41.47 52.55 -32.23
C LEU A 31 40.28 51.60 -32.17
N ALA A 32 39.20 51.95 -32.88
CA ALA A 32 38.11 51.05 -33.18
C ALA A 32 38.58 50.07 -34.26
N ILE A 33 38.53 48.78 -33.97
CA ILE A 33 38.69 47.72 -34.98
C ILE A 33 37.37 46.95 -35.03
N VAL A 34 36.72 47.02 -36.19
CA VAL A 34 35.62 46.14 -36.59
C VAL A 34 36.22 44.95 -37.34
N ALA A 35 35.68 43.78 -37.01
CA ALA A 35 35.71 42.49 -37.72
C ALA A 35 37.00 41.64 -37.71
N CYS A 36 36.94 40.56 -36.92
CA CYS A 36 37.16 39.21 -37.45
C CYS A 36 36.02 38.30 -36.93
N ALA A 37 35.23 37.80 -37.87
CA ALA A 37 34.24 36.76 -37.65
C ALA A 37 34.92 35.43 -37.27
N GLY A 38 34.25 34.65 -36.43
CA GLY A 38 34.51 33.22 -36.28
C GLY A 38 35.14 32.80 -34.96
N ILE A 39 34.36 32.81 -33.87
CA ILE A 39 34.47 31.75 -32.86
C ILE A 39 33.06 31.23 -32.59
N LEU A 40 32.85 30.05 -33.18
CA LEU A 40 31.83 29.04 -32.97
C LEU A 40 30.87 29.25 -31.79
N ALA A 41 29.59 29.33 -32.18
CA ALA A 41 28.46 28.84 -31.41
C ALA A 41 28.78 27.50 -30.75
N GLY A 42 28.40 27.39 -29.48
CA GLY A 42 28.56 26.16 -28.71
C GLY A 42 28.48 26.44 -27.24
N GLY A 43 27.40 27.08 -26.81
CA GLY A 43 26.98 26.94 -25.43
C GLY A 43 26.78 25.45 -25.17
N LEU A 44 27.77 24.82 -24.53
CA LEU A 44 27.59 23.54 -23.87
C LEU A 44 26.76 23.81 -22.60
N LEU A 45 25.50 24.18 -22.81
CA LEU A 45 24.43 23.67 -21.97
C LEU A 45 24.52 22.16 -22.18
N THR A 46 25.08 21.45 -21.22
CA THR A 46 24.88 20.01 -21.08
C THR A 46 23.39 19.77 -21.25
N ARG A 47 22.97 19.11 -22.34
CA ARG A 47 21.57 18.73 -22.56
C ARG A 47 21.06 18.10 -21.26
N ALA A 48 20.08 18.76 -20.63
CA ALA A 48 19.27 18.18 -19.57
C ALA A 48 18.81 16.79 -20.03
N HIS A 49 18.69 15.85 -19.09
CA HIS A 49 18.67 14.39 -19.22
C HIS A 49 17.63 13.73 -20.17
N GLY A 50 17.43 14.25 -21.37
CA GLY A 50 16.59 13.65 -22.40
C GLY A 50 15.09 13.71 -22.13
N PHE A 51 14.61 14.48 -21.13
CA PHE A 51 13.18 14.71 -20.91
C PHE A 51 12.58 15.68 -21.93
N ALA A 52 11.25 15.75 -22.02
CA ALA A 52 10.55 16.66 -22.93
C ALA A 52 10.71 18.15 -22.53
N GLY A 53 11.04 18.40 -21.25
CA GLY A 53 11.21 19.73 -20.68
C GLY A 53 11.41 19.65 -19.17
N GLY A 54 11.60 20.82 -18.55
CA GLY A 54 11.77 20.98 -17.11
C GLY A 54 13.20 20.76 -16.60
N THR A 55 13.43 21.19 -15.36
CA THR A 55 14.71 21.06 -14.64
C THR A 55 14.64 20.08 -13.46
N GLY A 56 13.44 19.58 -13.16
CA GLY A 56 13.19 18.66 -12.03
C GLY A 56 13.03 19.36 -10.68
N GLU A 57 13.02 20.68 -10.68
CA GLU A 57 12.82 21.52 -9.50
C GLU A 57 11.32 21.68 -9.17
N PRO A 58 10.95 22.05 -7.92
CA PRO A 58 9.55 22.14 -7.47
C PRO A 58 8.59 22.92 -8.38
N ASN A 59 9.05 24.00 -9.01
CA ASN A 59 8.24 24.83 -9.90
C ASN A 59 8.47 24.56 -11.39
N ASP A 60 9.34 23.60 -11.72
CA ASP A 60 9.71 23.27 -13.09
C ASP A 60 10.02 21.75 -13.20
N PRO A 61 9.01 20.89 -12.98
CA PRO A 61 9.20 19.44 -12.94
C PRO A 61 9.64 18.91 -14.31
N TYR A 62 10.41 17.83 -14.31
CA TYR A 62 10.75 17.11 -15.53
C TYR A 62 9.48 16.55 -16.19
N GLN A 63 9.40 16.70 -17.51
CA GLN A 63 8.24 16.31 -18.30
C GLN A 63 8.45 14.93 -18.95
N ILE A 64 7.63 13.96 -18.55
CA ILE A 64 7.65 12.57 -19.03
C ILE A 64 6.61 12.42 -20.13
N ALA A 65 7.07 12.12 -21.35
CA ALA A 65 6.20 11.99 -22.52
C ALA A 65 6.28 10.60 -23.19
N THR A 66 7.29 9.80 -22.84
CA THR A 66 7.53 8.46 -23.40
C THR A 66 8.01 7.49 -22.32
N ALA A 67 7.94 6.19 -22.62
CA ALA A 67 8.45 5.12 -21.75
C ALA A 67 9.94 5.32 -21.44
N GLU A 68 10.76 5.71 -22.42
CA GLU A 68 12.20 5.94 -22.22
C GLU A 68 12.49 7.07 -21.22
N HIS A 69 11.66 8.13 -21.19
CA HIS A 69 11.81 9.18 -20.17
C HIS A 69 11.60 8.59 -18.77
N LEU A 70 10.55 7.77 -18.57
CA LEU A 70 10.27 7.16 -17.27
C LEU A 70 11.38 6.16 -16.86
N LEU A 71 11.88 5.37 -17.82
CA LEU A 71 13.00 4.44 -17.61
C LEU A 71 14.30 5.15 -17.21
N SER A 72 14.53 6.38 -17.70
CA SER A 72 15.75 7.14 -17.39
C SER A 72 15.89 7.46 -15.90
N ILE A 73 14.77 7.56 -15.17
CA ILE A 73 14.76 7.81 -13.72
C ILE A 73 15.42 6.65 -12.97
N GLY A 74 15.06 5.41 -13.31
CA GLY A 74 15.63 4.22 -12.67
C GLY A 74 17.11 4.00 -12.97
N SER A 75 17.62 4.58 -14.06
CA SER A 75 19.01 4.44 -14.49
C SER A 75 19.95 5.48 -13.87
N ASN A 76 19.42 6.49 -13.17
CA ASN A 76 20.22 7.58 -12.62
C ASN A 76 19.75 7.97 -11.20
N ARG A 77 20.58 7.65 -10.21
CA ARG A 77 20.29 7.94 -8.78
C ARG A 77 20.12 9.44 -8.47
N ALA A 78 20.73 10.33 -9.26
CA ALA A 78 20.59 11.78 -9.08
C ALA A 78 19.19 12.32 -9.45
N LEU A 79 18.30 11.45 -9.97
CA LEU A 79 16.92 11.79 -10.31
C LEU A 79 15.91 11.37 -9.23
N LEU A 80 16.31 10.60 -8.23
CA LEU A 80 15.38 9.97 -7.27
C LEU A 80 14.71 10.94 -6.29
N ASP A 81 15.22 12.17 -6.17
CA ASP A 81 14.68 13.23 -5.32
C ASP A 81 13.99 14.35 -6.14
N LYS A 82 13.95 14.22 -7.47
CA LYS A 82 13.42 15.24 -8.39
C LYS A 82 11.92 15.15 -8.59
N ARG A 83 11.36 16.14 -9.28
CA ARG A 83 9.93 16.30 -9.55
C ARG A 83 9.62 15.95 -11.00
N PHE A 84 8.55 15.20 -11.21
CA PHE A 84 8.14 14.69 -12.52
C PHE A 84 6.65 14.88 -12.74
N VAL A 85 6.27 15.20 -13.97
CA VAL A 85 4.89 15.23 -14.45
C VAL A 85 4.75 14.37 -15.71
N LEU A 86 3.68 13.60 -15.80
CA LEU A 86 3.30 12.95 -17.06
C LEU A 86 2.64 13.97 -18.00
N LEU A 87 2.97 13.89 -19.28
CA LEU A 87 2.31 14.62 -20.36
C LEU A 87 1.37 13.75 -21.19
N ASN A 88 1.59 12.45 -21.18
CA ASN A 88 0.86 11.45 -21.94
C ASN A 88 0.71 10.17 -21.11
N ASP A 89 -0.21 9.32 -21.53
CA ASP A 89 -0.22 7.92 -21.13
C ASP A 89 1.08 7.25 -21.61
N ILE A 90 1.58 6.30 -20.81
CA ILE A 90 2.80 5.55 -21.08
C ILE A 90 2.43 4.08 -21.23
N ASP A 91 2.78 3.46 -22.35
CA ASP A 91 2.48 2.05 -22.62
C ASP A 91 3.77 1.23 -22.63
N PHE A 92 3.81 0.18 -21.80
CA PHE A 92 4.91 -0.77 -21.70
C PHE A 92 4.65 -2.09 -22.45
N ASP A 93 3.68 -2.14 -23.37
CA ASP A 93 3.50 -3.28 -24.29
C ASP A 93 4.86 -3.64 -24.91
N PRO A 94 5.35 -4.89 -24.76
CA PRO A 94 6.65 -5.34 -25.30
C PRO A 94 6.83 -5.16 -26.81
N ASN A 95 5.75 -4.90 -27.56
CA ASN A 95 5.79 -4.62 -29.00
C ASN A 95 5.96 -3.12 -29.33
N LEU A 96 5.89 -2.23 -28.33
CA LEU A 96 6.09 -0.79 -28.47
C LEU A 96 7.48 -0.36 -28.00
N PRO A 97 8.03 0.77 -28.50
CA PRO A 97 9.30 1.31 -28.02
C PRO A 97 9.32 1.52 -26.50
N GLY A 98 10.36 1.01 -25.84
CA GLY A 98 10.53 1.08 -24.39
C GLY A 98 9.74 0.05 -23.59
N GLY A 99 8.79 -0.65 -24.21
CA GLY A 99 8.06 -1.76 -23.61
C GLY A 99 8.91 -3.02 -23.49
N GLN A 100 8.86 -3.66 -22.33
CA GLN A 100 9.57 -4.90 -22.05
C GLN A 100 9.03 -5.53 -20.76
N VAL A 101 9.37 -6.80 -20.53
CA VAL A 101 9.18 -7.45 -19.22
C VAL A 101 10.40 -7.15 -18.35
N PHE A 102 10.21 -6.37 -17.29
CA PHE A 102 11.26 -6.02 -16.36
C PHE A 102 11.55 -7.20 -15.41
N GLN A 103 12.80 -7.32 -14.95
CA GLN A 103 13.21 -8.37 -13.99
C GLN A 103 13.39 -7.84 -12.56
N ASP A 104 13.13 -6.55 -12.37
CA ASP A 104 13.25 -5.83 -11.10
C ASP A 104 12.37 -4.57 -11.19
N ALA A 105 12.25 -3.80 -10.12
CA ALA A 105 11.55 -2.54 -10.12
C ALA A 105 12.02 -1.58 -11.22
N LEU A 106 11.13 -0.71 -11.70
CA LEU A 106 11.50 0.24 -12.75
C LEU A 106 12.47 1.31 -12.22
N ILE A 107 12.14 1.88 -11.06
CA ILE A 107 12.78 3.02 -10.41
C ILE A 107 13.19 2.62 -8.98
N ALA A 108 14.30 3.18 -8.47
CA ALA A 108 14.78 2.94 -7.11
C ALA A 108 14.94 1.44 -6.78
N ARG A 109 15.65 0.71 -7.66
CA ARG A 109 15.98 -0.71 -7.50
C ARG A 109 16.90 -0.95 -6.30
N ASP A 110 16.86 -2.17 -5.78
CA ASP A 110 17.80 -2.64 -4.76
C ASP A 110 19.26 -2.59 -5.24
N ARG A 111 20.21 -2.54 -4.30
CA ARG A 111 21.65 -2.61 -4.65
C ARG A 111 22.04 -4.05 -5.00
N GLU A 112 22.83 -4.19 -6.07
CA GLU A 112 23.41 -5.47 -6.46
C GLU A 112 24.19 -6.10 -5.29
N GLY A 113 23.84 -7.34 -4.93
CA GLY A 113 24.59 -8.16 -3.97
C GLY A 113 24.03 -8.28 -2.55
N ASN A 114 23.01 -7.52 -2.16
CA ASN A 114 22.28 -7.74 -0.89
C ASN A 114 20.80 -7.36 -1.00
N VAL A 115 20.05 -8.23 -1.68
CA VAL A 115 18.62 -8.06 -1.97
C VAL A 115 17.76 -8.15 -0.71
N SER A 116 18.12 -9.05 0.21
CA SER A 116 17.39 -9.28 1.47
C SER A 116 17.42 -8.10 2.45
N ALA A 117 18.31 -7.13 2.26
CA ALA A 117 18.42 -5.97 3.14
C ALA A 117 17.65 -4.74 2.64
N HIS A 118 17.05 -4.79 1.43
CA HIS A 118 16.40 -3.65 0.78
C HIS A 118 17.27 -2.38 0.86
N SER A 119 18.53 -2.49 0.43
CA SER A 119 19.59 -1.48 0.66
C SER A 119 19.69 -0.40 -0.43
N GLY A 120 18.63 -0.25 -1.24
CA GLY A 120 18.52 0.78 -2.27
C GLY A 120 18.41 2.20 -1.71
N ASP A 121 18.50 3.20 -2.60
CA ASP A 121 18.14 4.58 -2.24
C ASP A 121 16.68 4.78 -2.66
N PRO A 122 15.76 5.19 -1.76
CA PRO A 122 14.36 5.32 -2.10
C PRO A 122 14.10 6.47 -3.06
N PHE A 123 13.06 6.35 -3.89
CA PHE A 123 12.49 7.49 -4.59
C PHE A 123 11.79 8.40 -3.59
N SER A 124 12.39 9.56 -3.32
CA SER A 124 11.89 10.59 -2.38
C SER A 124 11.33 11.82 -3.11
N GLY A 125 11.33 11.79 -4.45
CA GLY A 125 10.81 12.82 -5.32
C GLY A 125 9.28 12.88 -5.39
N VAL A 126 8.77 13.52 -6.44
CA VAL A 126 7.34 13.56 -6.75
C VAL A 126 7.12 13.05 -8.17
N LEU A 127 6.18 12.13 -8.33
CA LEU A 127 5.64 11.75 -9.63
C LEU A 127 4.15 12.11 -9.66
N ASP A 128 3.82 13.15 -10.42
CA ASP A 128 2.44 13.57 -10.67
C ASP A 128 1.97 13.04 -12.02
N GLY A 129 1.04 12.10 -11.98
CA GLY A 129 0.45 11.49 -13.17
C GLY A 129 -0.50 12.42 -13.92
N ARG A 130 -1.01 13.50 -13.29
CA ARG A 130 -2.00 14.43 -13.88
C ARG A 130 -3.22 13.73 -14.51
N GLY A 131 -3.60 12.58 -13.98
CA GLY A 131 -4.68 11.73 -14.49
C GLY A 131 -4.28 10.80 -15.64
N HIS A 132 -3.00 10.74 -16.01
CA HIS A 132 -2.50 9.84 -17.05
C HIS A 132 -2.35 8.40 -16.56
N THR A 133 -2.31 7.48 -17.52
CA THR A 133 -2.24 6.04 -17.28
C THR A 133 -0.91 5.44 -17.72
N ILE A 134 -0.36 4.54 -16.89
CA ILE A 134 0.67 3.59 -17.25
C ILE A 134 0.00 2.25 -17.61
N TRP A 135 0.15 1.83 -18.87
CA TRP A 135 -0.43 0.61 -19.41
C TRP A 135 0.60 -0.52 -19.47
N ASN A 136 0.13 -1.75 -19.31
CA ASN A 136 0.84 -2.98 -19.65
C ASN A 136 2.20 -3.14 -18.94
N LEU A 137 2.37 -2.54 -17.75
CA LEU A 137 3.58 -2.71 -16.95
C LEU A 137 3.73 -4.17 -16.53
N SER A 138 4.75 -4.85 -17.06
CA SER A 138 5.04 -6.24 -16.74
C SER A 138 6.38 -6.39 -16.03
N ILE A 139 6.37 -6.96 -14.82
CA ILE A 139 7.55 -7.20 -14.00
C ILE A 139 7.56 -8.66 -13.56
N SER A 140 8.66 -9.36 -13.79
CA SER A 140 8.93 -10.72 -13.33
C SER A 140 10.16 -10.68 -12.42
N GLY A 141 9.98 -10.15 -11.22
CA GLY A 141 11.02 -10.05 -10.20
C GLY A 141 11.31 -11.39 -9.53
N ALA A 142 12.59 -11.62 -9.19
CA ALA A 142 12.97 -12.77 -8.38
C ALA A 142 12.55 -12.58 -6.91
N ASP A 143 12.36 -13.69 -6.18
CA ASP A 143 12.06 -13.64 -4.75
C ASP A 143 13.13 -12.85 -3.98
N GLY A 144 12.68 -11.99 -3.06
CA GLY A 144 13.52 -11.08 -2.29
C GLY A 144 13.77 -9.72 -2.95
N HIS A 145 13.47 -9.56 -4.24
CA HIS A 145 13.52 -8.28 -4.93
C HIS A 145 12.19 -7.53 -4.80
N ASN A 146 12.28 -6.21 -4.61
CA ASN A 146 11.11 -5.33 -4.67
C ASN A 146 10.57 -5.23 -6.11
N ALA A 147 9.46 -5.89 -6.42
CA ALA A 147 8.87 -5.86 -7.78
C ALA A 147 7.71 -4.85 -7.85
N ALA A 148 7.96 -3.69 -8.49
CA ALA A 148 6.99 -2.59 -8.64
C ALA A 148 7.48 -1.49 -9.60
N LEU A 149 6.69 -0.44 -9.85
CA LEU A 149 7.22 0.79 -10.46
C LEU A 149 8.41 1.34 -9.62
N PHE A 150 8.25 1.45 -8.31
CA PHE A 150 9.29 1.86 -7.38
C PHE A 150 9.72 0.69 -6.50
N GLY A 151 10.99 0.31 -6.51
CA GLY A 151 11.50 -0.72 -5.61
C GLY A 151 11.37 -0.25 -4.17
N MET A 152 12.03 0.86 -3.86
CA MET A 152 11.89 1.59 -2.60
C MET A 152 11.29 2.99 -2.83
N PHE A 153 10.30 3.35 -2.02
CA PHE A 153 9.55 4.60 -2.15
C PHE A 153 9.44 5.34 -0.80
N SER A 154 9.63 6.66 -0.83
CA SER A 154 9.41 7.55 0.33
C SER A 154 8.89 8.94 -0.06
N GLY A 155 8.55 9.13 -1.35
CA GLY A 155 8.16 10.40 -1.94
C GLY A 155 6.65 10.60 -2.01
N LEU A 156 6.20 11.28 -3.08
CA LEU A 156 4.78 11.45 -3.42
C LEU A 156 4.51 10.89 -4.82
N VAL A 157 3.49 10.04 -4.92
CA VAL A 157 2.86 9.68 -6.20
C VAL A 157 1.42 10.15 -6.13
N GLN A 158 0.97 10.89 -7.14
CA GLN A 158 -0.42 11.36 -7.19
C GLN A 158 -1.01 11.30 -8.60
N ASP A 159 -2.33 11.17 -8.67
CA ASP A 159 -3.12 11.28 -9.90
C ASP A 159 -2.58 10.36 -11.03
N LEU A 160 -2.22 9.14 -10.67
CA LEU A 160 -1.58 8.18 -11.56
C LEU A 160 -2.37 6.87 -11.59
N HIS A 161 -2.66 6.39 -12.80
CA HIS A 161 -3.44 5.17 -13.00
C HIS A 161 -2.59 4.09 -13.65
N PHE A 162 -2.77 2.85 -13.22
CA PHE A 162 -2.13 1.67 -13.79
C PHE A 162 -3.21 0.78 -14.39
N ARG A 163 -3.01 0.37 -15.65
CA ARG A 163 -3.95 -0.53 -16.34
C ARG A 163 -3.25 -1.74 -16.92
N ASN A 164 -3.87 -2.90 -16.70
CA ASN A 164 -3.37 -4.19 -17.17
C ASN A 164 -1.93 -4.48 -16.70
N VAL A 165 -1.65 -4.29 -15.41
CA VAL A 165 -0.35 -4.68 -14.85
C VAL A 165 -0.24 -6.20 -14.76
N ARG A 166 0.98 -6.72 -14.94
CA ARG A 166 1.31 -8.12 -14.65
C ARG A 166 2.61 -8.17 -13.86
N ILE A 167 2.51 -8.33 -12.55
CA ILE A 167 3.67 -8.24 -11.66
C ILE A 167 3.83 -9.54 -10.88
N THR A 168 5.02 -10.11 -10.91
CA THR A 168 5.43 -11.22 -10.06
C THR A 168 6.65 -10.81 -9.24
N GLY A 169 6.65 -11.06 -7.94
CA GLY A 169 7.80 -10.83 -7.05
C GLY A 169 7.45 -10.89 -5.56
N SER A 170 8.42 -10.65 -4.68
CA SER A 170 8.22 -10.72 -3.23
C SER A 170 9.30 -9.90 -2.49
N PRO A 171 8.98 -8.72 -1.92
CA PRO A 171 7.66 -8.07 -1.88
C PRO A 171 7.26 -7.48 -3.24
N CYS A 172 5.95 -7.32 -3.49
CA CYS A 172 5.49 -6.72 -4.75
C CYS A 172 4.19 -5.92 -4.64
N GLY A 173 4.05 -4.96 -5.55
CA GLY A 173 2.83 -4.21 -5.84
C GLY A 173 3.00 -3.31 -7.06
N ALA A 174 1.93 -2.69 -7.56
CA ALA A 174 2.04 -1.89 -8.79
C ALA A 174 2.88 -0.62 -8.60
N ILE A 175 2.71 0.07 -7.48
CA ILE A 175 3.38 1.35 -7.22
C ILE A 175 4.69 1.12 -6.49
N ALA A 176 4.69 0.40 -5.38
CA ALA A 176 5.90 0.18 -4.59
C ALA A 176 6.06 -1.27 -4.09
N GLY A 177 7.29 -1.80 -4.13
CA GLY A 177 7.61 -3.03 -3.41
C GLY A 177 7.67 -2.76 -1.91
N LEU A 178 8.46 -1.75 -1.53
CA LEU A 178 8.60 -1.24 -0.18
C LEU A 178 8.40 0.28 -0.15
N SER A 179 7.45 0.74 0.65
CA SER A 179 7.26 2.15 0.98
C SER A 179 7.77 2.41 2.41
N GLN A 180 8.67 3.36 2.59
CA GLN A 180 9.21 3.81 3.87
C GLN A 180 8.90 5.30 4.06
N GLY A 181 7.70 5.57 4.56
CA GLY A 181 7.10 6.90 4.49
C GLY A 181 6.56 7.22 3.10
N GLY A 182 6.23 8.50 2.91
CA GLY A 182 5.65 8.99 1.66
C GLY A 182 4.13 8.88 1.58
N MET A 183 3.59 9.33 0.46
CA MET A 183 2.16 9.40 0.20
C MET A 183 1.84 8.90 -1.21
N ILE A 184 0.81 8.06 -1.31
CA ILE A 184 0.21 7.63 -2.58
C ILE A 184 -1.23 8.15 -2.57
N LEU A 185 -1.57 8.99 -3.55
CA LEU A 185 -2.78 9.81 -3.52
C LEU A 185 -3.54 9.71 -4.84
N ARG A 186 -4.85 9.42 -4.80
CA ARG A 186 -5.71 9.40 -6.00
C ARG A 186 -5.14 8.52 -7.13
N CYS A 187 -4.64 7.34 -6.77
CA CYS A 187 -4.07 6.40 -7.72
C CYS A 187 -4.99 5.18 -7.88
N SER A 188 -4.98 4.58 -9.08
CA SER A 188 -5.74 3.34 -9.31
C SER A 188 -4.91 2.25 -9.97
N VAL A 189 -5.23 0.99 -9.70
CA VAL A 189 -4.51 -0.17 -10.28
C VAL A 189 -5.50 -1.21 -10.78
N THR A 190 -5.25 -1.74 -11.99
CA THR A 190 -5.93 -2.95 -12.50
C THR A 190 -4.92 -3.93 -13.09
N GLY A 191 -5.18 -5.23 -12.95
CA GLY A 191 -4.32 -6.29 -13.49
C GLY A 191 -4.15 -7.49 -12.56
N GLU A 192 -3.05 -8.20 -12.74
CA GLU A 192 -2.71 -9.43 -12.02
C GLU A 192 -1.38 -9.28 -11.28
N ILE A 193 -1.37 -9.59 -9.98
CA ILE A 193 -0.19 -9.48 -9.13
C ILE A 193 0.01 -10.79 -8.38
N SER A 194 1.21 -11.34 -8.42
CA SER A 194 1.54 -12.60 -7.75
C SER A 194 2.88 -12.57 -7.03
N GLY A 195 3.02 -13.39 -5.98
CA GLY A 195 4.25 -13.45 -5.20
C GLY A 195 4.24 -14.53 -4.13
N SER A 196 5.31 -14.60 -3.35
CA SER A 196 5.36 -15.49 -2.18
C SER A 196 4.94 -14.74 -0.91
N LYS A 197 5.66 -13.66 -0.54
CA LYS A 197 5.37 -12.87 0.66
C LYS A 197 5.14 -11.39 0.37
N TYR A 198 4.31 -10.74 1.20
CA TYR A 198 4.06 -9.30 1.16
C TYR A 198 3.59 -8.84 -0.22
N VAL A 199 2.46 -9.40 -0.63
CA VAL A 199 1.87 -9.19 -1.94
C VAL A 199 0.69 -8.23 -1.77
N GLY A 200 0.77 -7.06 -2.38
CA GLY A 200 -0.31 -6.05 -2.36
C GLY A 200 -0.56 -5.49 -3.76
N GLY A 201 -1.82 -5.18 -4.10
CA GLY A 201 -2.13 -4.61 -5.40
C GLY A 201 -1.45 -3.26 -5.67
N THR A 202 -1.29 -2.45 -4.63
CA THR A 202 -0.65 -1.13 -4.71
C THR A 202 0.78 -1.17 -4.17
N VAL A 203 0.94 -1.71 -2.95
CA VAL A 203 2.20 -1.71 -2.22
C VAL A 203 2.44 -3.06 -1.57
N GLY A 204 3.62 -3.65 -1.72
CA GLY A 204 3.96 -4.88 -0.99
C GLY A 204 4.04 -4.66 0.52
N THR A 205 4.96 -3.77 0.94
CA THR A 205 5.13 -3.36 2.35
C THR A 205 4.96 -1.86 2.53
N LEU A 206 4.01 -1.43 3.38
CA LEU A 206 3.70 -0.03 3.68
C LEU A 206 4.20 0.36 5.09
N TRP A 207 5.45 0.81 5.19
CA TRP A 207 6.05 1.24 6.45
C TRP A 207 5.84 2.73 6.70
N ALA A 208 5.07 3.10 7.73
CA ALA A 208 4.84 4.48 8.15
C ALA A 208 4.43 5.44 7.01
N ALA A 209 3.73 4.92 6.00
CA ALA A 209 3.33 5.64 4.79
C ALA A 209 1.81 5.72 4.69
N THR A 210 1.30 6.57 3.79
CA THR A 210 -0.16 6.82 3.67
C THR A 210 -0.68 6.57 2.26
N LEU A 211 -1.79 5.83 2.15
CA LEU A 211 -2.62 5.74 0.95
C LEU A 211 -3.90 6.55 1.16
N ILE A 212 -4.23 7.43 0.21
CA ILE A 212 -5.40 8.29 0.27
C ILE A 212 -6.14 8.28 -1.06
N ASP A 213 -7.45 8.02 -1.03
CA ASP A 213 -8.31 8.05 -2.22
C ASP A 213 -7.82 7.12 -3.34
N CYS A 214 -7.25 5.96 -2.97
CA CYS A 214 -6.74 4.97 -3.91
C CYS A 214 -7.79 3.90 -4.22
N GLN A 215 -7.69 3.28 -5.39
CA GLN A 215 -8.60 2.21 -5.82
C GLN A 215 -7.84 1.05 -6.46
N VAL A 216 -8.24 -0.18 -6.18
CA VAL A 216 -7.70 -1.36 -6.89
C VAL A 216 -8.82 -2.25 -7.39
N ASP A 217 -8.64 -2.78 -8.60
CA ASP A 217 -9.45 -3.85 -9.21
C ASP A 217 -8.50 -4.90 -9.79
N VAL A 218 -8.05 -5.82 -8.92
CA VAL A 218 -6.91 -6.70 -9.19
C VAL A 218 -7.17 -8.14 -8.76
N ARG A 219 -6.58 -9.08 -9.49
CA ARG A 219 -6.38 -10.44 -9.01
C ARG A 219 -5.05 -10.52 -8.28
N VAL A 220 -5.06 -11.06 -7.07
CA VAL A 220 -3.85 -11.21 -6.24
C VAL A 220 -3.65 -12.67 -5.86
N THR A 221 -2.45 -13.20 -6.10
CA THR A 221 -2.08 -14.55 -5.65
C THR A 221 -0.82 -14.51 -4.81
N GLY A 222 -0.87 -15.02 -3.59
CA GLY A 222 0.28 -15.02 -2.68
C GLY A 222 0.35 -16.25 -1.79
N ILE A 223 1.31 -16.26 -0.86
CA ILE A 223 1.39 -17.27 0.20
C ILE A 223 1.15 -16.57 1.55
N GLU A 224 1.99 -15.61 1.93
CA GLU A 224 1.93 -14.99 3.26
C GLU A 224 1.80 -13.47 3.19
N CYS A 225 0.89 -12.90 3.99
CA CYS A 225 0.58 -11.46 4.02
C CYS A 225 0.17 -10.96 2.63
N VAL A 226 -1.03 -11.36 2.23
CA VAL A 226 -1.60 -11.09 0.91
C VAL A 226 -2.78 -10.14 1.08
N GLY A 227 -2.71 -8.97 0.46
CA GLY A 227 -3.77 -7.99 0.53
C GLY A 227 -4.17 -7.42 -0.82
N GLY A 228 -5.42 -6.97 -0.94
CA GLY A 228 -5.89 -6.33 -2.15
C GLY A 228 -5.08 -5.08 -2.51
N MET A 229 -4.79 -4.23 -1.51
CA MET A 229 -3.92 -3.06 -1.70
C MET A 229 -2.54 -3.22 -1.10
N ILE A 230 -2.45 -3.79 0.12
CA ILE A 230 -1.22 -3.85 0.90
C ILE A 230 -0.97 -5.27 1.41
N GLY A 231 0.21 -5.83 1.18
CA GLY A 231 0.59 -7.10 1.78
C GLY A 231 0.81 -6.97 3.30
N ASN A 232 1.75 -6.11 3.70
CA ASN A 232 2.10 -5.86 5.11
C ASN A 232 2.20 -4.35 5.41
N GLY A 233 1.51 -3.85 6.44
CA GLY A 233 1.40 -2.42 6.74
C GLY A 233 1.83 -2.01 8.14
N PRO A 234 3.13 -2.01 8.50
CA PRO A 234 3.60 -1.50 9.78
C PRO A 234 3.55 0.03 9.87
N GLY A 235 2.73 0.58 10.75
CA GLY A 235 2.59 2.04 10.91
C GLY A 235 1.85 2.72 9.76
N GLY A 236 1.26 1.96 8.83
CA GLY A 236 0.58 2.49 7.65
C GLY A 236 -0.75 3.18 7.97
N MET A 237 -1.21 4.03 7.05
CA MET A 237 -2.53 4.66 7.13
C MET A 237 -3.24 4.58 5.78
N LEU A 238 -4.48 4.08 5.79
CA LEU A 238 -5.35 3.99 4.63
C LEU A 238 -6.57 4.86 4.88
N ILE A 239 -6.81 5.79 3.97
CA ILE A 239 -7.93 6.72 4.07
C ILE A 239 -8.70 6.69 2.75
N ARG A 240 -10.01 6.44 2.81
CA ARG A 240 -10.89 6.54 1.64
C ARG A 240 -10.49 5.65 0.45
N CYS A 241 -9.99 4.47 0.76
CA CYS A 241 -9.48 3.50 -0.21
C CYS A 241 -10.51 2.40 -0.50
N GLU A 242 -10.55 1.92 -1.74
CA GLU A 242 -11.48 0.87 -2.19
C GLU A 242 -10.77 -0.27 -2.91
N SER A 243 -11.14 -1.50 -2.57
CA SER A 243 -10.53 -2.71 -3.11
C SER A 243 -11.58 -3.65 -3.68
N ARG A 244 -11.54 -3.91 -4.99
CA ARG A 244 -12.33 -4.93 -5.71
C ARG A 244 -11.38 -6.05 -6.10
N VAL A 245 -11.56 -7.25 -5.55
CA VAL A 245 -10.47 -8.24 -5.62
C VAL A 245 -10.93 -9.69 -5.77
N ASP A 246 -10.06 -10.48 -6.39
CA ASP A 246 -10.05 -11.94 -6.39
C ASP A 246 -8.70 -12.37 -5.80
N ILE A 247 -8.69 -12.72 -4.51
CA ILE A 247 -7.47 -13.03 -3.76
C ILE A 247 -7.41 -14.51 -3.43
N VAL A 248 -6.27 -15.12 -3.72
CA VAL A 248 -5.89 -16.44 -3.22
C VAL A 248 -4.57 -16.35 -2.47
N GLY A 249 -4.58 -16.73 -1.20
CA GLY A 249 -3.40 -16.77 -0.32
C GLY A 249 -3.33 -18.04 0.51
N ASP A 250 -2.37 -18.12 1.42
CA ASP A 250 -2.27 -19.18 2.44
C ASP A 250 -2.49 -18.58 3.84
N LYS A 251 -1.70 -17.59 4.24
CA LYS A 251 -1.73 -17.01 5.59
C LYS A 251 -1.83 -15.49 5.61
N SER A 252 -2.65 -14.95 6.51
CA SER A 252 -2.87 -13.50 6.68
C SER A 252 -3.33 -12.88 5.36
N VAL A 253 -4.55 -13.24 4.96
CA VAL A 253 -5.12 -12.86 3.67
C VAL A 253 -6.28 -11.88 3.91
N GLY A 254 -6.20 -10.68 3.34
CA GLY A 254 -7.21 -9.64 3.53
C GLY A 254 -7.67 -8.96 2.25
N GLY A 255 -8.97 -8.69 2.12
CA GLY A 255 -9.49 -8.00 0.93
C GLY A 255 -8.89 -6.61 0.70
N LEU A 256 -8.41 -5.92 1.74
CA LEU A 256 -7.68 -4.66 1.63
C LEU A 256 -6.21 -4.81 2.07
N VAL A 257 -5.96 -5.40 3.24
CA VAL A 257 -4.62 -5.55 3.82
C VAL A 257 -4.38 -6.96 4.34
N GLY A 258 -3.26 -7.60 3.98
CA GLY A 258 -2.91 -8.91 4.51
C GLY A 258 -2.64 -8.88 6.02
N GLU A 259 -1.62 -8.13 6.42
CA GLU A 259 -1.31 -7.87 7.84
C GLU A 259 -1.17 -6.39 8.13
N LEU A 260 -1.78 -5.92 9.21
CA LEU A 260 -1.74 -4.52 9.62
C LEU A 260 -1.32 -4.38 11.08
N ARG A 261 -0.30 -3.55 11.36
CA ARG A 261 0.21 -3.34 12.73
C ARG A 261 0.51 -1.86 13.00
N GLU A 262 0.15 -1.37 14.19
CA GLU A 262 0.40 0.01 14.63
C GLU A 262 -0.19 1.07 13.66
N ALA A 263 -1.35 0.78 13.09
CA ALA A 263 -1.84 1.41 11.87
C ALA A 263 -3.35 1.69 11.89
N GLN A 264 -3.83 2.45 10.89
CA GLN A 264 -5.22 2.89 10.80
C GLN A 264 -5.82 2.66 9.42
N ILE A 265 -7.07 2.20 9.41
CA ILE A 265 -7.95 2.16 8.23
C ILE A 265 -9.15 3.04 8.53
N VAL A 266 -9.42 4.01 7.66
CA VAL A 266 -10.48 5.01 7.84
C VAL A 266 -11.25 5.19 6.53
N ASP A 267 -12.57 5.09 6.57
CA ASP A 267 -13.43 5.32 5.40
C ASP A 267 -13.11 4.39 4.21
N CYS A 268 -12.72 3.14 4.47
CA CYS A 268 -12.29 2.21 3.43
C CYS A 268 -13.30 1.08 3.20
N ARG A 269 -13.26 0.48 2.00
CA ARG A 269 -14.08 -0.68 1.66
C ARG A 269 -13.31 -1.74 0.88
N ALA A 270 -13.65 -3.00 1.13
CA ALA A 270 -13.27 -4.13 0.29
C ALA A 270 -14.49 -4.92 -0.18
N GLU A 271 -14.43 -5.45 -1.39
CA GLU A 271 -15.41 -6.37 -1.96
C GLU A 271 -14.76 -7.38 -2.91
N GLY A 272 -15.46 -8.49 -3.12
CA GLY A 272 -14.99 -9.60 -3.96
C GLY A 272 -14.71 -10.86 -3.15
N THR A 273 -13.83 -11.72 -3.65
CA THR A 273 -13.58 -13.04 -3.06
C THR A 273 -12.18 -13.09 -2.44
N VAL A 274 -12.09 -13.58 -1.21
CA VAL A 274 -10.85 -13.69 -0.44
C VAL A 274 -10.73 -15.12 0.08
N VAL A 275 -9.80 -15.88 -0.50
CA VAL A 275 -9.55 -17.28 -0.17
C VAL A 275 -8.19 -17.45 0.47
N GLY A 276 -8.12 -18.16 1.58
CA GLY A 276 -6.86 -18.55 2.23
C GLY A 276 -7.00 -19.78 3.10
N ARG A 277 -5.93 -20.18 3.77
CA ARG A 277 -5.94 -21.28 4.75
C ARG A 277 -6.11 -20.76 6.17
N ASP A 278 -5.35 -19.72 6.52
CA ASP A 278 -5.20 -19.27 7.90
C ASP A 278 -5.28 -17.73 8.01
N ALA A 279 -6.08 -17.25 8.96
CA ALA A 279 -6.38 -15.83 9.18
C ALA A 279 -6.80 -15.09 7.89
N VAL A 280 -8.05 -15.32 7.47
CA VAL A 280 -8.64 -14.69 6.27
C VAL A 280 -9.72 -13.71 6.69
N GLY A 281 -9.59 -12.46 6.26
CA GLY A 281 -10.53 -11.38 6.56
C GLY A 281 -11.05 -10.68 5.32
N GLY A 282 -12.32 -10.26 5.34
CA GLY A 282 -12.87 -9.48 4.23
C GLY A 282 -12.17 -8.13 4.04
N LEU A 283 -11.67 -7.49 5.12
CA LEU A 283 -10.88 -6.26 5.06
C LEU A 283 -9.41 -6.50 5.41
N VAL A 284 -9.13 -7.14 6.56
CA VAL A 284 -7.77 -7.35 7.08
C VAL A 284 -7.54 -8.82 7.43
N GLY A 285 -6.46 -9.45 6.96
CA GLY A 285 -6.14 -10.81 7.38
C GLY A 285 -5.86 -10.89 8.88
N THR A 286 -4.79 -10.22 9.32
CA THR A 286 -4.29 -10.28 10.70
C THR A 286 -3.99 -8.91 11.29
N MET A 287 -4.39 -8.71 12.55
CA MET A 287 -4.10 -7.52 13.37
C MET A 287 -3.31 -7.93 14.63
N PRO A 288 -1.97 -8.02 14.59
CA PRO A 288 -1.16 -8.53 15.70
C PRO A 288 -0.83 -7.47 16.77
N MET A 289 -1.06 -6.18 16.49
CA MET A 289 -0.72 -5.05 17.37
C MET A 289 -1.82 -4.00 17.37
N ALA A 290 -1.55 -2.79 17.86
CA ALA A 290 -2.53 -1.71 17.90
C ALA A 290 -3.01 -1.36 16.48
N VAL A 291 -4.28 -1.63 16.18
CA VAL A 291 -4.92 -1.29 14.91
C VAL A 291 -6.23 -0.59 15.19
N SER A 292 -6.54 0.42 14.37
CA SER A 292 -7.82 1.11 14.39
C SER A 292 -8.50 1.00 13.04
N ILE A 293 -9.67 0.35 13.00
CA ILE A 293 -10.55 0.34 11.83
C ILE A 293 -11.76 1.23 12.17
N ILE A 294 -11.99 2.26 11.37
CA ILE A 294 -13.01 3.28 11.62
C ILE A 294 -13.81 3.50 10.35
N ARG A 295 -15.15 3.53 10.44
CA ARG A 295 -16.02 3.85 9.30
C ARG A 295 -15.67 3.04 8.07
N SER A 296 -15.45 1.74 8.22
CA SER A 296 -14.99 0.89 7.12
C SER A 296 -15.87 -0.33 6.93
N ALA A 297 -15.89 -0.86 5.72
CA ALA A 297 -16.80 -1.90 5.29
C ALA A 297 -16.09 -3.06 4.59
N ALA A 298 -16.60 -4.27 4.75
CA ALA A 298 -16.25 -5.41 3.92
C ALA A 298 -17.51 -6.06 3.37
N ASN A 299 -17.59 -6.23 2.05
CA ASN A 299 -18.67 -6.92 1.35
C ASN A 299 -18.06 -8.06 0.54
N CYS A 300 -17.53 -9.06 1.25
CA CYS A 300 -16.69 -10.10 0.66
C CYS A 300 -17.27 -11.50 0.83
N GLU A 301 -16.96 -12.38 -0.12
CA GLU A 301 -16.96 -13.82 0.09
C GLU A 301 -15.61 -14.21 0.69
N VAL A 302 -15.61 -14.63 1.96
CA VAL A 302 -14.41 -15.03 2.70
C VAL A 302 -14.42 -16.54 2.87
N VAL A 303 -13.34 -17.20 2.45
CA VAL A 303 -13.16 -18.64 2.61
C VAL A 303 -11.80 -18.90 3.27
N ALA A 304 -11.82 -19.52 4.45
CA ALA A 304 -10.63 -19.97 5.16
C ALA A 304 -10.75 -21.44 5.56
N ASP A 305 -9.65 -22.18 5.64
CA ASP A 305 -9.66 -23.49 6.28
C ASP A 305 -9.80 -23.37 7.80
N TYR A 306 -9.13 -22.38 8.41
CA TYR A 306 -9.12 -22.13 9.86
C TYR A 306 -9.89 -20.87 10.26
N ALA A 307 -9.20 -19.77 10.55
CA ALA A 307 -9.79 -18.53 11.06
C ALA A 307 -10.32 -17.65 9.93
N ALA A 308 -11.65 -17.53 9.85
CA ALA A 308 -12.35 -16.70 8.88
C ALA A 308 -13.16 -15.59 9.58
N GLY A 309 -12.98 -14.35 9.14
CA GLY A 309 -13.76 -13.21 9.63
C GLY A 309 -14.31 -12.33 8.51
N GLY A 310 -15.56 -11.88 8.64
CA GLY A 310 -16.15 -10.99 7.65
C GLY A 310 -15.41 -9.66 7.52
N LEU A 311 -14.87 -9.11 8.62
CA LEU A 311 -14.03 -7.92 8.60
C LEU A 311 -12.55 -8.28 8.76
N ALA A 312 -12.19 -9.09 9.77
CA ALA A 312 -10.81 -9.49 9.99
C ALA A 312 -10.61 -10.96 10.37
N GLY A 313 -9.59 -11.64 9.85
CA GLY A 313 -9.33 -13.05 10.17
C GLY A 313 -8.96 -13.22 11.64
N GLU A 314 -7.91 -12.53 12.08
CA GLU A 314 -7.43 -12.56 13.45
C GLU A 314 -7.16 -11.17 14.03
N ALA A 315 -7.54 -11.00 15.29
CA ALA A 315 -7.29 -9.82 16.11
C ALA A 315 -6.66 -10.25 17.44
N LEU A 316 -5.35 -10.49 17.42
CA LEU A 316 -4.61 -11.01 18.57
C LEU A 316 -3.66 -9.94 19.10
N PHE A 317 -3.93 -9.44 20.30
CA PHE A 317 -3.15 -8.35 20.86
C PHE A 317 -2.23 -8.77 22.01
N PHE A 318 -0.93 -8.47 21.90
CA PHE A 318 0.09 -8.88 22.89
C PHE A 318 0.74 -7.73 23.70
N GLY A 319 0.13 -6.54 23.84
CA GLY A 319 0.76 -5.38 24.50
C GLY A 319 -0.13 -4.51 25.41
N ALA A 320 0.16 -3.20 25.48
CA ALA A 320 -0.54 -2.19 26.32
C ALA A 320 -1.51 -1.23 25.57
N HIS A 321 -1.52 -1.23 24.24
CA HIS A 321 -2.35 -0.38 23.37
C HIS A 321 -3.66 -1.05 22.94
N SER A 322 -4.78 -0.32 22.88
CA SER A 322 -6.09 -0.91 22.56
C SER A 322 -6.36 -0.99 21.05
N GLN A 323 -6.53 -2.19 20.50
CA GLN A 323 -7.14 -2.39 19.18
C GLN A 323 -8.59 -1.90 19.19
N ARG A 324 -9.06 -1.32 18.08
CA ARG A 324 -10.43 -0.84 17.98
C ARG A 324 -11.04 -1.01 16.58
N ILE A 325 -12.30 -1.43 16.56
CA ILE A 325 -13.18 -1.40 15.39
C ILE A 325 -14.37 -0.53 15.77
N ILE A 326 -14.58 0.55 15.04
CA ILE A 326 -15.58 1.56 15.36
C ILE A 326 -16.36 1.91 14.09
N ASP A 327 -17.68 2.01 14.22
CA ASP A 327 -18.56 2.43 13.13
C ASP A 327 -18.30 1.62 11.84
N SER A 328 -18.18 0.29 11.93
CA SER A 328 -17.74 -0.53 10.79
C SER A 328 -18.66 -1.72 10.59
N TYR A 329 -18.65 -2.30 9.40
CA TYR A 329 -19.50 -3.46 9.13
C TYR A 329 -18.91 -4.48 8.17
N ALA A 330 -19.46 -5.71 8.26
CA ALA A 330 -19.18 -6.78 7.32
C ALA A 330 -20.49 -7.37 6.77
N ARG A 331 -20.51 -7.64 5.46
CA ARG A 331 -21.56 -8.40 4.76
C ARG A 331 -20.90 -9.39 3.78
N GLY A 332 -21.73 -10.25 3.21
CA GLY A 332 -21.30 -11.29 2.28
C GLY A 332 -21.41 -12.67 2.93
N SER A 333 -20.44 -13.55 2.67
CA SER A 333 -20.40 -14.89 3.25
C SER A 333 -19.05 -15.17 3.89
N VAL A 334 -19.06 -15.90 4.99
CA VAL A 334 -17.83 -16.27 5.71
C VAL A 334 -17.83 -17.78 5.93
N ALA A 335 -16.83 -18.46 5.38
CA ALA A 335 -16.67 -19.90 5.46
C ALA A 335 -15.36 -20.27 6.16
N GLY A 336 -15.42 -21.21 7.11
CA GLY A 336 -14.23 -21.82 7.72
C GLY A 336 -14.50 -22.69 8.93
N SER A 337 -13.45 -23.21 9.56
CA SER A 337 -13.60 -24.05 10.77
C SER A 337 -13.67 -23.23 12.07
N VAL A 338 -13.13 -22.01 12.09
CA VAL A 338 -13.35 -21.00 13.13
C VAL A 338 -13.84 -19.72 12.46
N THR A 339 -15.14 -19.49 12.52
CA THR A 339 -15.82 -18.47 11.72
C THR A 339 -16.52 -17.45 12.59
N GLY A 340 -16.11 -16.19 12.47
CA GLY A 340 -16.81 -15.07 13.08
C GLY A 340 -17.35 -14.11 12.03
N GLY A 341 -18.56 -13.64 12.23
CA GLY A 341 -19.14 -12.67 11.32
C GLY A 341 -18.33 -11.38 11.21
N LEU A 342 -17.71 -10.92 12.31
CA LEU A 342 -16.81 -9.78 12.36
C LEU A 342 -15.34 -10.24 12.33
N ILE A 343 -14.94 -11.06 13.30
CA ILE A 343 -13.56 -11.56 13.44
C ILE A 343 -13.53 -13.07 13.67
N GLY A 344 -12.65 -13.79 12.98
CA GLY A 344 -12.42 -15.22 13.24
C GLY A 344 -11.96 -15.50 14.68
N VAL A 345 -10.76 -15.04 15.05
CA VAL A 345 -10.21 -15.18 16.41
C VAL A 345 -9.89 -13.81 17.02
N ALA A 346 -10.43 -13.52 18.20
CA ALA A 346 -10.34 -12.20 18.83
C ALA A 346 -9.85 -12.25 20.28
N SER A 347 -8.93 -11.34 20.63
CA SER A 347 -8.47 -11.08 22.00
C SER A 347 -8.17 -9.60 22.21
N ALA A 348 -8.61 -9.05 23.35
CA ALA A 348 -8.24 -7.72 23.87
C ALA A 348 -8.43 -6.52 22.91
N LEU A 349 -9.58 -6.46 22.22
CA LEU A 349 -9.97 -5.33 21.38
C LEU A 349 -11.27 -4.66 21.84
N ARG A 350 -11.51 -3.43 21.38
CA ARG A 350 -12.79 -2.72 21.53
C ARG A 350 -13.56 -2.75 20.21
N VAL A 351 -14.81 -3.18 20.23
CA VAL A 351 -15.74 -3.05 19.11
C VAL A 351 -16.86 -2.11 19.52
N ALA A 352 -17.13 -1.08 18.73
CA ALA A 352 -18.20 -0.13 19.00
C ALA A 352 -18.99 0.19 17.74
N ASN A 353 -20.30 0.34 17.88
CA ASN A 353 -21.20 0.81 16.82
C ASN A 353 -21.01 0.07 15.49
N SER A 354 -20.78 -1.24 15.55
CA SER A 354 -20.42 -2.03 14.37
C SER A 354 -21.42 -3.15 14.18
N TYR A 355 -21.58 -3.61 12.95
CA TYR A 355 -22.50 -4.72 12.71
C TYR A 355 -22.04 -5.73 11.66
N VAL A 356 -22.69 -6.88 11.67
CA VAL A 356 -22.47 -7.96 10.71
C VAL A 356 -23.81 -8.38 10.10
N ALA A 357 -23.83 -8.56 8.79
CA ALA A 357 -24.91 -9.23 8.06
C ALA A 357 -24.33 -10.23 7.05
N CYS A 358 -23.64 -11.25 7.58
CA CYS A 358 -22.96 -12.27 6.80
C CYS A 358 -23.69 -13.61 6.89
N THR A 359 -23.78 -14.33 5.76
CA THR A 359 -24.12 -15.75 5.75
C THR A 359 -22.94 -16.55 6.28
N MET A 360 -23.17 -17.42 7.25
CA MET A 360 -22.13 -18.22 7.88
C MET A 360 -22.11 -19.64 7.29
N ILE A 361 -20.94 -20.11 6.86
CA ILE A 361 -20.76 -21.42 6.22
C ILE A 361 -19.72 -22.23 7.02
N PRO A 362 -20.16 -23.00 8.03
CA PRO A 362 -19.24 -23.81 8.82
C PRO A 362 -18.55 -24.87 7.94
N MET A 363 -17.22 -24.95 8.00
CA MET A 363 -16.43 -25.97 7.31
C MET A 363 -15.78 -26.91 8.31
N ALA A 364 -15.85 -28.22 8.04
CA ALA A 364 -15.11 -29.20 8.81
C ALA A 364 -13.60 -28.98 8.61
N SER A 365 -12.82 -29.06 9.69
CA SER A 365 -11.37 -29.12 9.56
C SER A 365 -10.97 -30.40 8.83
N GLU A 366 -10.07 -30.29 7.84
CA GLU A 366 -9.52 -31.45 7.13
C GLU A 366 -8.59 -32.29 8.02
N THR A 367 -8.05 -31.69 9.09
CA THR A 367 -6.98 -32.28 9.90
C THR A 367 -7.46 -32.86 11.23
N GLU A 368 -8.64 -32.46 11.72
CA GLU A 368 -9.18 -32.94 13.00
C GLU A 368 -10.72 -33.05 12.97
N THR A 369 -11.28 -34.00 13.73
CA THR A 369 -12.74 -34.13 13.97
C THR A 369 -13.25 -33.03 14.90
N ILE A 370 -12.93 -31.77 14.61
CA ILE A 370 -13.41 -30.61 15.35
C ILE A 370 -14.73 -30.16 14.72
N THR A 371 -15.75 -30.06 15.56
CA THR A 371 -17.00 -29.37 15.20
C THR A 371 -16.69 -27.90 14.89
N PRO A 372 -17.10 -27.37 13.72
CA PRO A 372 -16.84 -25.99 13.37
C PRO A 372 -17.30 -25.03 14.48
N VAL A 373 -16.45 -24.05 14.78
CA VAL A 373 -16.69 -23.03 15.80
C VAL A 373 -17.21 -21.78 15.08
N VAL A 374 -18.50 -21.47 15.25
CA VAL A 374 -19.13 -20.38 14.52
C VAL A 374 -19.89 -19.45 15.46
N GLY A 375 -19.64 -18.14 15.36
CA GLY A 375 -20.35 -17.12 16.12
C GLY A 375 -20.73 -15.89 15.29
N GLY A 376 -21.76 -15.17 15.75
CA GLY A 376 -22.32 -14.04 15.02
C GLY A 376 -21.35 -12.86 14.86
N LEU A 377 -20.53 -12.57 15.88
CA LEU A 377 -19.47 -11.58 15.82
C LEU A 377 -18.09 -12.24 15.77
N PHE A 378 -17.84 -13.22 16.65
CA PHE A 378 -16.54 -13.86 16.80
C PHE A 378 -16.64 -15.36 16.56
N GLY A 379 -15.66 -15.97 15.88
CA GLY A 379 -15.52 -17.42 15.90
C GLY A 379 -15.10 -17.83 17.31
N GLU A 380 -13.92 -17.37 17.71
CA GLU A 380 -13.40 -17.50 19.06
C GLU A 380 -13.13 -16.14 19.70
N ALA A 381 -13.54 -15.98 20.95
CA ALA A 381 -13.23 -14.81 21.76
C ALA A 381 -12.55 -15.22 23.08
N ASP A 382 -11.29 -14.82 23.24
CA ASP A 382 -10.45 -15.14 24.39
C ASP A 382 -11.15 -14.81 25.72
N THR A 383 -11.16 -15.76 26.66
CA THR A 383 -11.81 -15.60 27.98
C THR A 383 -10.92 -14.90 29.00
N SER A 384 -9.60 -14.94 28.82
CA SER A 384 -8.64 -14.28 29.70
C SER A 384 -8.58 -12.77 29.45
N ARG A 385 -8.83 -12.37 28.20
CA ARG A 385 -8.81 -10.98 27.75
C ARG A 385 -9.94 -10.75 26.73
N PRO A 386 -11.21 -10.76 27.18
CA PRO A 386 -12.34 -10.69 26.27
C PRO A 386 -12.38 -9.36 25.50
N PRO A 387 -12.88 -9.38 24.25
CA PRO A 387 -13.28 -8.17 23.55
C PRO A 387 -14.25 -7.32 24.40
N LEU A 388 -14.11 -6.01 24.35
CA LEU A 388 -15.11 -5.07 24.85
C LEU A 388 -16.01 -4.65 23.70
N VAL A 389 -17.25 -5.10 23.70
CA VAL A 389 -18.21 -4.84 22.62
C VAL A 389 -19.32 -3.93 23.11
N ILE A 390 -19.62 -2.88 22.34
CA ILE A 390 -20.54 -1.81 22.72
C ILE A 390 -21.44 -1.50 21.52
N ALA A 391 -22.76 -1.48 21.74
CA ALA A 391 -23.76 -1.10 20.71
C ALA A 391 -23.47 -1.74 19.34
N SER A 392 -23.12 -3.03 19.32
CA SER A 392 -22.71 -3.74 18.12
C SER A 392 -23.50 -5.04 17.98
N PHE A 393 -23.84 -5.36 16.74
CA PHE A 393 -24.92 -6.29 16.43
C PHE A 393 -24.55 -7.26 15.32
N TRP A 394 -25.24 -8.39 15.25
CA TRP A 394 -25.25 -9.21 14.05
C TRP A 394 -26.69 -9.54 13.67
N ASP A 395 -26.92 -9.73 12.38
CA ASP A 395 -28.19 -10.23 11.87
C ASP A 395 -28.29 -11.74 12.13
N ALA A 396 -29.12 -12.12 13.10
CA ALA A 396 -29.29 -13.49 13.55
C ALA A 396 -30.05 -14.36 12.55
N GLU A 397 -30.87 -13.77 11.67
CA GLU A 397 -31.61 -14.49 10.64
C GLU A 397 -30.75 -14.77 9.42
N ILE A 398 -29.96 -13.79 8.97
CA ILE A 398 -29.00 -13.97 7.86
C ILE A 398 -27.89 -14.95 8.24
N SER A 399 -27.35 -14.82 9.45
CA SER A 399 -26.26 -15.69 9.92
C SER A 399 -26.74 -17.08 10.33
N GLY A 400 -27.99 -17.20 10.80
CA GLY A 400 -28.50 -18.42 11.45
C GLY A 400 -27.88 -18.69 12.82
N ILE A 401 -27.21 -17.71 13.44
CA ILE A 401 -26.44 -17.86 14.67
C ILE A 401 -27.07 -17.11 15.85
N ALA A 402 -27.25 -17.79 16.98
CA ALA A 402 -27.85 -17.24 18.20
C ALA A 402 -26.84 -16.69 19.22
N VAL A 403 -25.54 -16.99 19.08
CA VAL A 403 -24.49 -16.60 20.04
C VAL A 403 -23.51 -15.61 19.41
N SER A 404 -22.98 -14.67 20.20
CA SER A 404 -22.02 -13.70 19.67
C SER A 404 -20.66 -14.32 19.39
N SER A 405 -20.27 -15.36 20.14
CA SER A 405 -19.03 -16.10 19.96
C SER A 405 -19.29 -17.60 19.90
N GLY A 406 -18.67 -18.30 18.95
CA GLY A 406 -18.77 -19.76 18.83
C GLY A 406 -18.03 -20.48 19.95
N ALA A 407 -16.85 -19.98 20.34
CA ALA A 407 -16.06 -20.44 21.48
C ALA A 407 -15.62 -19.29 22.38
N GLY A 408 -15.30 -19.60 23.63
CA GLY A 408 -14.86 -18.62 24.61
C GLY A 408 -16.01 -17.78 25.17
N THR A 409 -15.90 -16.45 25.18
CA THR A 409 -16.89 -15.57 25.81
C THR A 409 -18.16 -15.43 24.94
N GLN A 410 -19.22 -16.16 25.30
CA GLN A 410 -20.40 -16.34 24.43
C GLN A 410 -21.36 -15.14 24.32
N TYR A 411 -21.27 -14.14 25.20
CA TYR A 411 -22.23 -13.02 25.29
C TYR A 411 -21.52 -11.67 25.31
N LEU A 412 -21.03 -11.25 24.14
CA LEU A 412 -20.31 -9.99 23.92
C LEU A 412 -21.19 -8.96 23.20
N GLY A 413 -22.10 -9.36 22.32
CA GLY A 413 -22.99 -8.45 21.59
C GLY A 413 -24.45 -8.91 21.62
N ALA A 414 -25.29 -8.28 20.80
CA ALA A 414 -26.70 -8.66 20.64
C ALA A 414 -26.99 -9.08 19.19
N GLY A 415 -27.65 -10.24 19.03
CA GLY A 415 -28.21 -10.67 17.76
C GLY A 415 -29.60 -10.06 17.61
N LEU A 416 -29.86 -9.43 16.47
CA LEU A 416 -31.17 -8.87 16.11
C LEU A 416 -31.70 -9.63 14.89
N ASP A 417 -33.02 -9.71 14.74
CA ASP A 417 -33.61 -10.19 13.49
C ASP A 417 -33.40 -9.17 12.35
N THR A 418 -33.65 -9.59 11.11
CA THR A 418 -33.39 -8.74 9.95
C THR A 418 -34.24 -7.48 9.95
N GLU A 419 -35.48 -7.56 10.42
CA GLU A 419 -36.38 -6.40 10.47
C GLU A 419 -35.83 -5.31 11.41
N HIS A 420 -35.43 -5.66 12.64
CA HIS A 420 -34.84 -4.71 13.57
C HIS A 420 -33.48 -4.18 13.07
N MET A 421 -32.68 -5.02 12.39
CA MET A 421 -31.43 -4.60 11.77
C MET A 421 -31.59 -3.59 10.63
N GLN A 422 -32.80 -3.40 10.12
CA GLN A 422 -33.14 -2.44 9.06
C GLN A 422 -33.85 -1.19 9.59
N GLN A 423 -34.09 -1.09 10.90
CA GLN A 423 -34.78 0.02 11.51
C GLN A 423 -33.80 0.97 12.21
N GLN A 424 -33.69 2.21 11.72
CA GLN A 424 -32.87 3.27 12.35
C GLN A 424 -33.06 3.39 13.88
N PRO A 425 -34.31 3.37 14.43
CA PRO A 425 -34.51 3.46 15.88
C PRO A 425 -33.80 2.37 16.70
N ALA A 426 -33.56 1.18 16.13
CA ALA A 426 -32.87 0.10 16.82
C ALA A 426 -31.43 0.47 17.20
N PHE A 427 -30.79 1.31 16.38
CA PHE A 427 -29.41 1.75 16.53
C PHE A 427 -29.31 3.12 17.21
N GLU A 428 -30.20 4.05 16.87
CA GLU A 428 -30.19 5.41 17.43
C GLU A 428 -30.41 5.40 18.95
N GLN A 429 -31.30 4.54 19.45
CA GLN A 429 -31.57 4.40 20.89
C GLN A 429 -30.36 3.92 21.70
N VAL A 430 -29.36 3.30 21.06
CA VAL A 430 -28.10 2.86 21.69
C VAL A 430 -26.93 3.78 21.35
N GLY A 431 -27.20 4.94 20.74
CA GLY A 431 -26.23 6.01 20.53
C GLY A 431 -25.48 5.99 19.19
N TRP A 432 -26.00 5.31 18.17
CA TRP A 432 -25.46 5.46 16.81
C TRP A 432 -25.79 6.84 16.25
N ASP A 433 -24.84 7.42 15.52
CA ASP A 433 -24.93 8.75 14.93
C ASP A 433 -25.41 8.65 13.46
N PHE A 434 -26.68 8.96 13.23
CA PHE A 434 -27.28 9.05 11.89
C PHE A 434 -27.22 10.46 11.28
N ASP A 435 -26.70 11.44 12.01
CA ASP A 435 -26.51 12.79 11.47
C ASP A 435 -25.23 12.86 10.64
N ALA A 436 -24.14 12.20 11.07
CA ALA A 436 -22.84 12.29 10.39
C ALA A 436 -22.17 10.97 10.00
N THR A 437 -22.57 9.83 10.57
CA THR A 437 -21.83 8.56 10.38
C THR A 437 -22.62 7.54 9.57
N TRP A 438 -23.85 7.26 9.98
CA TRP A 438 -24.69 6.21 9.42
C TRP A 438 -25.86 6.77 8.62
N ALA A 439 -26.36 5.98 7.68
CA ALA A 439 -27.62 6.19 6.98
C ALA A 439 -28.35 4.85 6.85
N VAL A 440 -29.68 4.87 6.79
CA VAL A 440 -30.50 3.68 6.50
C VAL A 440 -31.33 3.96 5.25
N LEU A 441 -31.15 3.14 4.22
CA LEU A 441 -32.06 3.14 3.06
C LEU A 441 -33.22 2.18 3.35
N GLU A 442 -34.42 2.49 2.84
CA GLU A 442 -35.62 1.70 3.08
C GLU A 442 -35.40 0.22 2.71
N GLY A 443 -35.63 -0.69 3.66
CA GLY A 443 -35.46 -2.13 3.48
C GLY A 443 -34.01 -2.62 3.43
N SER A 444 -33.05 -1.82 3.89
CA SER A 444 -31.62 -2.17 3.91
C SER A 444 -31.00 -2.02 5.30
N HIS A 445 -29.96 -2.79 5.59
CA HIS A 445 -29.11 -2.56 6.77
C HIS A 445 -28.39 -1.20 6.66
N PRO A 446 -28.02 -0.56 7.80
CA PRO A 446 -27.29 0.70 7.81
C PRO A 446 -26.04 0.69 6.94
N VAL A 447 -25.78 1.79 6.23
CA VAL A 447 -24.57 2.03 5.45
C VAL A 447 -23.86 3.28 5.97
N LEU A 448 -22.58 3.43 5.65
CA LEU A 448 -21.83 4.59 6.08
C LEU A 448 -22.14 5.76 5.14
N GLN A 449 -22.35 6.97 5.69
CA GLN A 449 -22.73 8.13 4.88
C GLN A 449 -21.73 8.47 3.79
N TRP A 450 -20.43 8.26 4.03
CA TRP A 450 -19.39 8.54 3.04
C TRP A 450 -19.52 7.65 1.79
N GLU A 451 -20.16 6.48 1.90
CA GLU A 451 -20.42 5.59 0.76
C GLU A 451 -21.44 6.21 -0.20
N LEU A 452 -22.43 6.95 0.32
CA LEU A 452 -23.48 7.60 -0.47
C LEU A 452 -22.99 8.85 -1.21
N ALA A 453 -22.00 9.54 -0.63
CA ALA A 453 -21.46 10.79 -1.20
C ALA A 453 -20.65 10.57 -2.50
N ARG A 454 -20.27 9.33 -2.81
CA ARG A 454 -19.44 8.97 -3.96
C ARG A 454 -20.22 8.51 -5.20
N ASP A 455 -21.52 8.26 -5.07
CA ASP A 455 -22.41 7.87 -6.17
C ASP A 455 -22.92 9.07 -7.00
N HIS A 456 -22.38 10.27 -6.77
CA HIS A 456 -22.62 11.44 -7.61
C HIS A 456 -21.38 11.78 -8.45
N PRO A 457 -21.49 11.76 -9.80
CA PRO A 457 -20.37 11.79 -10.74
C PRO A 457 -19.56 13.09 -10.76
#